data_AF-A0AAW2REH4-F1
#
_entry.id   AF-A0AAW2REH4-F1
#
_cell.length_a   1.000
_cell.length_b   1.000
_cell.length_c   1.000
_cell.angle_alpha   90.00
_cell.angle_beta   90.00
_cell.angle_gamma   90.00
#
_symmetry.space_group_name_H-M   'P 1'
#
loop_
_entity.id
_entity.type
_entity.pdbx_description
1 polymer ?
#
loop_
_entity_poly.entity_id
_entity_poly.type
_entity_poly.pdbx_seq_one_letter_code
_entity_poly.pdbx_strand_id
1 'polypeptide(L)'
;MDTNKFNGTSYNHWLRNFRIVLDFENQGYVLDNPLPTALPEGSSPEERVTFEKWLEDNRKVHSIVLASMTNEIQNQYNRLDDVPSIMLRMKEVYAVLDRHIRYAATKAFFGTKMPEGSSVQIYGVKMLSLVEKLEDLNAGLDNDTYIDVILQSLPSSYDQFIINYNMNGLEKMIHELITMLVQYEAATHKSAPGVLVGDASTSTVKAKRVGRWKRKKGKGKVVATTSSTEGSPTAPKGKGRGKVGGSQRSKANDVCMHCQEKGHWKRECP
;
A
#
# COMPACT_ATOMS: atom_id res chain seq x y z
N MET A 1 -25.43 4.48 8.74
CA MET A 1 -25.36 5.91 9.11
C MET A 1 -23.98 6.28 9.69
N ASP A 2 -22.96 5.43 9.54
CA ASP A 2 -21.70 5.55 10.30
C ASP A 2 -20.52 6.13 9.53
N THR A 3 -20.69 6.49 8.25
CA THR A 3 -19.60 6.94 7.37
C THR A 3 -18.95 8.27 7.79
N ASN A 4 -19.56 9.03 8.71
CA ASN A 4 -19.06 10.34 9.16
C ASN A 4 -18.66 10.36 10.65
N LYS A 5 -18.61 9.20 11.32
CA LYS A 5 -18.25 9.11 12.74
C LYS A 5 -16.74 9.01 12.94
N PHE A 6 -16.25 9.61 14.02
CA PHE A 6 -14.86 9.45 14.44
C PHE A 6 -14.59 8.00 14.87
N ASN A 7 -13.64 7.38 14.18
CA ASN A 7 -13.24 5.97 14.34
C ASN A 7 -11.82 5.81 14.88
N GLY A 8 -11.17 6.90 15.32
CA GLY A 8 -9.84 6.89 15.92
C GLY A 8 -8.72 7.32 14.98
N THR A 9 -9.02 7.66 13.73
CA THR A 9 -8.07 8.25 12.78
C THR A 9 -8.50 9.65 12.35
N SER A 10 -7.54 10.46 11.92
CA SER A 10 -7.80 11.79 11.35
C SER A 10 -8.49 12.71 12.35
N TYR A 11 -8.05 12.64 13.62
CA TYR A 11 -8.50 13.45 14.75
C TYR A 11 -8.54 14.94 14.41
N ASN A 12 -7.52 15.47 13.73
CA ASN A 12 -7.49 16.88 13.37
C ASN A 12 -8.58 17.25 12.36
N HIS A 13 -8.91 16.34 11.45
CA HIS A 13 -10.01 16.54 10.49
C HIS A 13 -11.36 16.49 11.19
N TRP A 14 -11.58 15.47 12.03
CA TRP A 14 -12.79 15.39 12.86
C TRP A 14 -12.96 16.63 13.74
N LEU A 15 -11.89 17.05 14.44
CA LEU A 15 -11.90 18.23 15.31
C LEU A 15 -12.24 19.51 14.54
N ARG A 16 -11.72 19.66 13.31
CA ARG A 16 -12.05 20.80 12.45
C ARG A 16 -13.54 20.81 12.09
N ASN A 17 -14.09 19.69 11.64
CA ASN A 17 -15.51 19.58 11.31
C ASN A 17 -16.39 19.81 12.54
N PHE A 18 -15.97 19.27 13.69
CA PHE A 18 -16.67 19.44 14.95
C PHE A 18 -16.68 20.91 15.40
N ARG A 19 -15.55 21.62 15.29
CA ARG A 19 -15.48 23.07 15.58
C ARG A 19 -16.43 23.89 14.71
N ILE A 20 -16.55 23.57 13.41
CA ILE A 20 -17.49 24.24 12.50
C ILE A 20 -18.94 24.10 13.02
N VAL A 21 -19.32 22.92 13.51
CA VAL A 21 -20.66 22.68 14.08
C VAL A 21 -20.86 23.50 15.36
N LEU A 22 -19.86 23.56 16.24
CA LEU A 22 -19.99 24.32 17.50
C LEU A 22 -19.98 25.83 17.29
N ASP A 23 -19.23 26.33 16.32
CA ASP A 23 -19.20 27.75 15.96
C ASP A 23 -20.56 28.20 15.43
N PHE A 24 -21.25 27.33 14.68
CA PHE A 24 -22.63 27.56 14.25
C PHE A 24 -23.61 27.69 15.42
N GLU A 25 -23.43 26.87 16.47
CA GLU A 25 -24.26 26.90 17.69
C GLU A 25 -23.79 27.95 18.72
N ASN A 26 -22.73 28.73 18.42
CA ASN A 26 -22.09 29.67 19.34
C ASN A 26 -21.59 29.03 20.66
N GLN A 27 -21.09 27.80 20.57
CA GLN A 27 -20.65 26.96 21.68
C GLN A 27 -19.18 26.55 21.62
N GLY A 28 -18.42 27.03 20.63
CA GLY A 28 -17.00 26.69 20.46
C GLY A 28 -16.14 26.95 21.69
N TYR A 29 -16.50 27.97 22.49
CA TYR A 29 -15.80 28.35 23.72
C TYR A 29 -15.75 27.22 24.78
N VAL A 30 -16.68 26.26 24.75
CA VAL A 30 -16.72 25.12 25.68
C VAL A 30 -15.50 24.21 25.51
N LEU A 31 -14.87 24.18 24.32
CA LEU A 31 -13.71 23.33 24.08
C LEU A 31 -12.42 23.88 24.67
N ASP A 32 -12.28 25.21 24.68
CA ASP A 32 -11.03 25.89 25.02
C ASP A 32 -11.03 26.42 26.47
N ASN A 33 -12.22 26.70 27.03
CA ASN A 33 -12.33 27.21 28.39
C ASN A 33 -12.43 26.07 29.41
N PRO A 34 -11.70 26.15 30.54
CA PRO A 34 -11.84 25.17 31.61
C PRO A 34 -13.25 25.20 32.20
N LEU A 35 -13.62 24.11 32.88
CA LEU A 35 -14.83 24.09 33.69
C LEU A 35 -14.84 25.30 34.63
N PRO A 36 -15.92 26.10 34.67
CA PRO A 36 -16.06 27.17 35.63
C PRO A 36 -15.96 26.61 37.05
N THR A 37 -15.17 27.25 37.90
CA THR A 37 -15.10 26.91 39.31
C THR A 37 -16.48 27.11 39.95
N ALA A 38 -16.82 26.29 40.96
CA ALA A 38 -18.06 26.45 41.71
C ALA A 38 -18.19 27.89 42.23
N LEU A 39 -19.37 28.48 42.04
CA LEU A 39 -19.65 29.85 42.45
C LEU A 39 -19.58 29.99 43.99
N PRO A 40 -18.84 30.98 44.51
CA PRO A 40 -18.81 31.27 45.95
C PRO A 40 -20.19 31.63 46.52
N GLU A 41 -20.34 31.45 47.82
CA GLU A 41 -21.52 31.90 48.55
C GLU A 41 -21.58 33.44 48.52
N GLY A 42 -22.59 34.00 47.84
CA GLY A 42 -22.72 35.44 47.60
C GLY A 42 -22.53 35.90 46.15
N SER A 43 -22.27 34.99 45.20
CA SER A 43 -22.19 35.33 43.77
C SER A 43 -23.43 36.06 43.24
N SER A 44 -23.19 37.02 42.34
CA SER A 44 -24.21 37.87 41.75
C SER A 44 -25.21 37.05 40.91
N PRO A 45 -26.43 37.57 40.70
CA PRO A 45 -27.40 36.94 39.79
C PRO A 45 -26.82 36.72 38.38
N GLU A 46 -26.05 37.66 37.86
CA GLU A 46 -25.42 37.59 36.53
C GLU A 46 -24.34 36.50 36.45
N GLU A 47 -23.54 36.33 37.51
CA GLU A 47 -22.55 35.25 37.61
C GLU A 47 -23.23 33.87 37.60
N ARG A 48 -24.35 33.74 38.32
CA ARG A 48 -25.16 32.50 38.36
C ARG A 48 -25.74 32.16 37.00
N VAL A 49 -26.33 33.15 36.31
CA VAL A 49 -26.86 32.95 34.94
C VAL A 49 -25.77 32.53 33.97
N THR A 50 -24.59 33.13 34.06
CA THR A 50 -23.45 32.79 33.19
C THR A 50 -22.94 31.36 33.46
N PHE A 51 -22.85 30.96 34.73
CA PHE A 51 -22.46 29.62 35.14
C PHE A 51 -23.47 28.55 34.69
N GLU A 52 -24.77 28.79 34.88
CA GLU A 52 -25.83 27.88 34.45
C GLU A 52 -25.86 27.71 32.93
N LYS A 53 -25.69 28.81 32.18
CA LYS A 53 -25.57 28.78 30.73
C LYS A 53 -24.38 27.92 30.28
N TRP A 54 -23.23 28.09 30.93
CA TRP A 54 -22.04 27.30 30.62
C TRP A 54 -22.30 25.80 30.84
N LEU A 55 -22.94 25.42 31.94
CA LEU A 55 -23.29 24.02 32.22
C LEU A 55 -24.25 23.44 31.19
N GLU A 56 -25.21 24.24 30.72
CA GLU A 56 -26.13 23.81 29.66
C GLU A 56 -25.41 23.61 28.33
N ASP A 57 -24.56 24.56 27.94
CA ASP A 57 -23.76 24.45 26.71
C ASP A 57 -22.80 23.25 26.80
N ASN A 58 -22.15 23.01 27.95
CA ASN A 58 -21.32 21.81 28.15
C ASN A 58 -22.12 20.52 27.97
N ARG A 59 -23.34 20.39 28.51
CA ARG A 59 -24.19 19.20 28.31
C ARG A 59 -24.56 18.99 26.84
N LYS A 60 -24.86 20.06 26.12
CA LYS A 60 -25.17 20.01 24.67
C LYS A 60 -23.94 19.55 23.90
N VAL A 61 -22.80 20.21 24.09
CA VAL A 61 -21.54 19.87 23.43
C VAL A 61 -21.13 18.44 23.74
N HIS A 62 -21.22 18.00 25.00
CA HIS A 62 -20.95 16.62 25.41
C HIS A 62 -21.76 15.61 24.60
N SER A 63 -23.07 15.86 24.44
CA SER A 63 -23.95 15.00 23.65
C SER A 63 -23.54 14.95 22.18
N ILE A 64 -23.13 16.08 21.60
CA ILE A 64 -22.67 16.15 20.20
C ILE A 64 -21.32 15.42 20.04
N VAL A 65 -20.37 15.60 20.98
CA VAL A 65 -19.08 14.88 20.97
C VAL A 65 -19.34 13.38 20.90
N LEU A 66 -20.13 12.84 21.84
CA LEU A 66 -20.42 11.40 21.90
C LEU A 66 -21.16 10.90 20.66
N ALA A 67 -22.11 11.66 20.13
CA ALA A 67 -22.86 11.29 18.93
C ALA A 67 -21.98 11.29 17.66
N SER A 68 -20.92 12.09 17.63
CA SER A 68 -19.99 12.18 16.51
C SER A 68 -18.97 11.02 16.45
N MET A 69 -19.02 10.09 17.39
CA MET A 69 -18.08 8.98 17.52
C MET A 69 -18.70 7.63 17.15
N THR A 70 -17.84 6.68 16.79
CA THR A 70 -18.17 5.26 16.75
C THR A 70 -18.52 4.74 18.15
N ASN A 71 -19.33 3.68 18.24
CA ASN A 71 -19.79 3.15 19.53
C ASN A 71 -18.62 2.70 20.43
N GLU A 72 -17.56 2.18 19.81
CA GLU A 72 -16.34 1.73 20.48
C GLU A 72 -15.61 2.87 21.18
N ILE A 73 -15.54 4.04 20.53
CA ILE A 73 -14.91 5.24 21.10
C ILE A 73 -15.87 5.93 22.08
N GLN A 74 -17.14 6.01 21.72
CA GLN A 74 -18.19 6.60 22.57
C GLN A 74 -18.22 5.93 23.96
N ASN A 75 -18.13 4.60 24.02
CA ASN A 75 -18.12 3.85 25.28
C ASN A 75 -16.91 4.14 26.17
N GLN A 76 -15.81 4.65 25.62
CA GLN A 76 -14.63 5.02 26.40
C GLN A 76 -14.83 6.38 27.11
N TYR A 77 -15.65 7.26 26.55
CA TYR A 77 -15.83 8.63 27.03
C TYR A 77 -17.20 8.91 27.65
N ASN A 78 -18.18 8.01 27.52
CA ASN A 78 -19.57 8.23 27.97
C ASN A 78 -19.77 8.47 29.48
N ARG A 79 -18.75 8.21 30.32
CA ARG A 79 -18.78 8.44 31.78
C ARG A 79 -18.15 9.76 32.20
N LEU A 80 -17.62 10.54 31.25
CA LEU A 80 -16.99 11.82 31.52
C LEU A 80 -17.96 12.93 31.15
N ASP A 81 -18.49 13.67 32.12
CA ASP A 81 -19.43 14.77 31.83
C ASP A 81 -18.73 16.07 31.38
N ASP A 82 -17.40 16.09 31.49
CA ASP A 82 -16.55 17.26 31.27
C ASP A 82 -15.92 17.19 29.88
N VAL A 83 -16.40 18.08 28.99
CA VAL A 83 -15.93 18.15 27.60
C VAL A 83 -14.44 18.49 27.53
N PRO A 84 -13.91 19.50 28.24
CA PRO A 84 -12.47 19.82 28.18
C PRO A 84 -11.55 18.61 28.44
N SER A 85 -11.86 17.75 29.41
CA SER A 85 -11.08 16.54 29.70
C SER A 85 -11.25 15.46 28.64
N ILE A 86 -12.44 15.30 28.06
CA ILE A 86 -12.61 14.40 26.90
C ILE A 86 -11.70 14.87 25.77
N MET A 87 -11.76 16.15 25.42
CA MET A 87 -10.96 16.74 24.35
C MET A 87 -9.45 16.59 24.61
N LEU A 88 -9.02 16.82 25.85
CA LEU A 88 -7.62 16.64 26.26
C LEU A 88 -7.17 15.19 26.06
N ARG A 89 -7.90 14.22 26.60
CA ARG A 89 -7.57 12.78 26.46
C ARG A 89 -7.56 12.34 25.01
N MET A 90 -8.53 12.78 24.22
CA MET A 90 -8.57 12.47 22.79
C MET A 90 -7.35 13.02 22.05
N LYS A 91 -6.96 14.26 22.36
CA LYS A 91 -5.77 14.88 21.77
C LYS A 91 -4.50 14.08 22.10
N GLU A 92 -4.34 13.66 23.35
CA GLU A 92 -3.18 12.88 23.80
C GLU A 92 -3.09 11.52 23.11
N VAL A 93 -4.22 10.83 22.91
CA VAL A 93 -4.25 9.51 22.28
C VAL A 93 -4.18 9.61 20.76
N TYR A 94 -5.08 10.37 20.14
CA TYR A 94 -5.31 10.30 18.70
C TYR A 94 -4.51 11.33 17.90
N ALA A 95 -4.29 12.55 18.41
CA ALA A 95 -3.51 13.55 17.66
C ALA A 95 -2.03 13.16 17.56
N VAL A 96 -1.48 12.60 18.64
CA VAL A 96 -0.10 12.08 18.68
C VAL A 96 0.02 10.87 17.75
N LEU A 97 -0.96 9.96 17.79
CA LEU A 97 -0.99 8.79 16.92
C LEU A 97 -1.06 9.18 15.44
N ASP A 98 -1.96 10.08 15.07
CA ASP A 98 -2.10 10.59 13.69
C ASP A 98 -0.78 11.15 13.17
N ARG A 99 -0.05 11.93 14.00
CA ARG A 99 1.24 12.49 13.60
C ARG A 99 2.25 11.39 13.27
N HIS A 100 2.33 10.35 14.10
CA HIS A 100 3.24 9.23 13.88
C HIS A 100 2.85 8.39 12.67
N ILE A 101 1.55 8.08 12.51
CA ILE A 101 1.05 7.31 11.36
C ILE A 101 1.28 8.07 10.06
N ARG A 102 0.98 9.38 10.05
CA ARG A 102 1.21 10.24 8.89
C ARG A 102 2.70 10.30 8.55
N TYR A 103 3.57 10.53 9.54
CA TYR A 103 5.02 10.50 9.31
C TYR A 103 5.49 9.17 8.72
N ALA A 104 5.02 8.04 9.24
CA ALA A 104 5.37 6.72 8.73
C ALA A 104 4.89 6.50 7.29
N ALA A 105 3.65 6.91 6.97
CA ALA A 105 3.09 6.84 5.62
C ALA A 105 3.87 7.74 4.64
N THR A 106 4.16 8.99 5.03
CA THR A 106 4.96 9.92 4.24
C THR A 106 6.36 9.35 3.98
N LYS A 107 7.04 8.88 5.02
CA LYS A 107 8.36 8.25 4.88
C LYS A 107 8.33 7.04 3.94
N ALA A 108 7.30 6.19 4.06
CA ALA A 108 7.15 5.04 3.20
C ALA A 108 6.86 5.44 1.74
N PHE A 109 6.05 6.47 1.52
CA PHE A 109 5.71 6.97 0.19
C PHE A 109 6.93 7.54 -0.53
N PHE A 110 7.60 8.54 0.06
CA PHE A 110 8.79 9.16 -0.54
C PHE A 110 9.99 8.23 -0.61
N GLY A 111 10.08 7.24 0.29
CA GLY A 111 11.19 6.28 0.35
C GLY A 111 10.98 5.02 -0.49
N THR A 112 9.78 4.77 -1.01
CA THR A 112 9.55 3.59 -1.86
C THR A 112 10.15 3.84 -3.24
N LYS A 113 11.02 2.94 -3.66
CA LYS A 113 11.57 2.86 -5.02
C LYS A 113 11.19 1.51 -5.61
N MET A 114 10.84 1.48 -6.88
CA MET A 114 10.60 0.23 -7.59
C MET A 114 11.95 -0.39 -7.98
N PRO A 115 12.25 -1.64 -7.60
CA PRO A 115 13.46 -2.31 -8.07
C PRO A 115 13.41 -2.63 -9.57
N GLU A 116 14.57 -2.61 -10.22
CA GLU A 116 14.73 -3.03 -11.61
C GLU A 116 14.21 -4.47 -11.82
N GLY A 117 13.39 -4.68 -12.86
CA GLY A 117 12.81 -5.99 -13.19
C GLY A 117 11.74 -6.51 -12.22
N SER A 118 11.29 -5.70 -11.25
CA SER A 118 10.14 -6.04 -10.40
C SER A 118 8.82 -5.70 -11.08
N SER A 119 7.72 -6.34 -10.64
CA SER A 119 6.39 -6.12 -11.22
C SER A 119 5.86 -4.72 -10.91
N VAL A 120 5.57 -3.96 -11.96
CA VAL A 120 4.88 -2.66 -11.88
C VAL A 120 3.53 -2.78 -11.18
N GLN A 121 2.79 -3.86 -11.41
CA GLN A 121 1.47 -4.02 -10.80
C GLN A 121 1.56 -4.10 -9.27
N ILE A 122 2.52 -4.89 -8.74
CA ILE A 122 2.73 -5.01 -7.29
C ILE A 122 3.18 -3.67 -6.70
N TYR A 123 4.12 -2.99 -7.37
CA TYR A 123 4.59 -1.68 -6.97
C TYR A 123 3.46 -0.62 -6.99
N GLY A 124 2.67 -0.59 -8.05
CA GLY A 124 1.57 0.36 -8.25
C GLY A 124 0.48 0.22 -7.20
N VAL A 125 0.06 -1.01 -6.87
CA VAL A 125 -0.89 -1.26 -5.77
C VAL A 125 -0.34 -0.73 -4.44
N LYS A 126 0.95 -0.93 -4.17
CA LYS A 126 1.59 -0.40 -2.95
C LYS A 126 1.56 1.13 -2.95
N MET A 127 1.92 1.79 -4.04
CA MET A 127 1.89 3.26 -4.11
C MET A 127 0.47 3.81 -3.96
N LEU A 128 -0.52 3.19 -4.61
CA LEU A 128 -1.93 3.58 -4.47
C LEU A 128 -2.40 3.49 -3.00
N SER A 129 -2.09 2.39 -2.31
CA SER A 129 -2.46 2.24 -0.89
C SER A 129 -1.80 3.28 0.02
N LEU A 130 -0.60 3.76 -0.34
CA LEU A 130 0.09 4.80 0.41
C LEU A 130 -0.52 6.18 0.15
N VAL A 131 -0.96 6.44 -1.09
CA VAL A 131 -1.71 7.65 -1.46
C VAL A 131 -3.01 7.72 -0.70
N GLU A 132 -3.85 6.68 -0.80
CA GLU A 132 -5.14 6.59 -0.10
C GLU A 132 -4.97 6.84 1.41
N LYS A 133 -3.96 6.20 2.02
CA LYS A 133 -3.63 6.42 3.43
C LYS A 133 -3.20 7.86 3.74
N LEU A 134 -2.49 8.52 2.84
CA LEU A 134 -2.07 9.92 3.03
C LEU A 134 -3.25 10.89 2.83
N GLU A 135 -4.17 10.58 1.93
CA GLU A 135 -5.43 11.31 1.74
C GLU A 135 -6.32 11.19 2.99
N ASP A 136 -6.50 9.98 3.51
CA ASP A 136 -7.25 9.72 4.74
C ASP A 136 -6.69 10.53 5.93
N LEU A 137 -5.36 10.59 6.04
CA LEU A 137 -4.64 11.33 7.07
C LEU A 137 -4.54 12.84 6.79
N ASN A 138 -5.16 13.31 5.69
CA ASN A 138 -5.16 14.69 5.23
C ASN A 138 -3.73 15.26 5.20
N ALA A 139 -2.82 14.56 4.53
CA ALA A 139 -1.41 14.95 4.41
C ALA A 139 -1.22 16.27 3.65
N GLY A 140 -2.21 16.69 2.85
CA GLY A 140 -2.19 17.95 2.11
C GLY A 140 -1.29 17.93 0.89
N LEU A 141 -1.07 16.76 0.29
CA LEU A 141 -0.38 16.61 -0.99
C LEU A 141 -1.42 16.65 -2.11
N ASP A 142 -1.09 17.31 -3.19
CA ASP A 142 -1.87 17.34 -4.42
C ASP A 142 -1.56 16.14 -5.32
N ASN A 143 -2.49 15.86 -6.24
CA ASN A 143 -2.37 14.73 -7.19
C ASN A 143 -1.08 14.78 -8.00
N ASP A 144 -0.63 15.97 -8.39
CA ASP A 144 0.59 16.16 -9.17
C ASP A 144 1.83 15.77 -8.36
N THR A 145 1.92 16.17 -7.08
CA THR A 145 3.00 15.71 -6.19
C THR A 145 3.03 14.19 -6.06
N TYR A 146 1.87 13.54 -5.94
CA TYR A 146 1.81 12.08 -5.87
C TYR A 146 2.35 11.43 -7.15
N ILE A 147 1.96 11.95 -8.31
CA ILE A 147 2.41 11.49 -9.63
C ILE A 147 3.92 11.68 -9.78
N ASP A 148 4.43 12.86 -9.44
CA ASP A 148 5.84 13.19 -9.54
C ASP A 148 6.70 12.25 -8.70
N VAL A 149 6.27 11.92 -7.48
CA VAL A 149 6.98 10.97 -6.62
C VAL A 149 6.93 9.56 -7.20
N ILE A 150 5.79 9.13 -7.76
CA ILE A 150 5.67 7.82 -8.43
C ILE A 150 6.61 7.75 -9.63
N LEU A 151 6.66 8.78 -10.49
CA LEU A 151 7.53 8.81 -11.66
C LEU A 151 9.02 8.79 -11.25
N GLN A 152 9.40 9.61 -10.26
CA GLN A 152 10.78 9.69 -9.73
C GLN A 152 11.24 8.42 -8.99
N SER A 153 10.34 7.48 -8.71
CA SER A 153 10.64 6.25 -7.98
C SER A 153 10.68 5.01 -8.86
N LEU A 154 10.42 5.17 -10.16
CA LEU A 154 10.60 4.14 -11.17
C LEU A 154 12.11 3.91 -11.45
N PRO A 155 12.49 2.71 -11.92
CA PRO A 155 13.84 2.44 -12.42
C PRO A 155 14.10 3.12 -13.76
N SER A 156 15.38 3.22 -14.16
CA SER A 156 15.78 3.88 -15.41
C SER A 156 15.27 3.18 -16.68
N SER A 157 14.88 1.91 -16.61
CA SER A 157 14.18 1.23 -17.72
C SER A 157 12.85 1.88 -18.11
N TYR A 158 12.30 2.75 -17.26
CA TYR A 158 11.08 3.52 -17.50
C TYR A 158 11.35 4.96 -17.95
N ASP A 159 12.61 5.37 -18.19
CA ASP A 159 12.94 6.75 -18.60
C ASP A 159 12.18 7.17 -19.87
N GLN A 160 12.04 6.27 -20.85
CA GLN A 160 11.29 6.54 -22.08
C GLN A 160 9.79 6.77 -21.81
N PHE A 161 9.21 6.05 -20.84
CA PHE A 161 7.84 6.27 -20.39
C PHE A 161 7.72 7.64 -19.72
N ILE A 162 8.64 8.00 -18.81
CA ILE A 162 8.62 9.26 -18.07
C ILE A 162 8.71 10.45 -19.02
N ILE A 163 9.63 10.42 -19.99
CA ILE A 163 9.75 11.48 -21.01
C ILE A 163 8.44 11.61 -21.78
N ASN A 164 7.87 10.49 -22.24
CA ASN A 164 6.62 10.53 -22.98
C ASN A 164 5.44 11.02 -22.13
N TYR A 165 5.38 10.65 -20.85
CA TYR A 165 4.37 11.09 -19.91
C TYR A 165 4.47 12.59 -19.68
N ASN A 166 5.66 13.13 -19.39
CA ASN A 166 5.84 14.56 -19.13
C ASN A 166 5.49 15.44 -20.34
N MET A 167 5.58 14.90 -21.55
CA MET A 167 5.23 15.63 -22.78
C MET A 167 3.74 15.57 -23.12
N ASN A 168 2.98 14.59 -22.62
CA ASN A 168 1.61 14.29 -23.09
C ASN A 168 0.57 14.09 -21.96
N GLY A 169 1.00 13.88 -20.73
CA GLY A 169 0.19 13.44 -19.59
C GLY A 169 -0.43 14.60 -18.82
N LEU A 170 -1.17 15.46 -19.53
CA LEU A 170 -1.59 16.76 -19.00
C LEU A 170 -2.68 16.72 -17.91
N GLU A 171 -3.27 15.57 -17.58
CA GLU A 171 -4.23 15.42 -16.46
C GLU A 171 -4.57 13.94 -16.28
N LYS A 172 -4.04 13.30 -15.25
CA LYS A 172 -4.29 11.89 -14.95
C LYS A 172 -4.46 11.66 -13.46
N MET A 173 -5.36 10.75 -13.11
CA MET A 173 -5.43 10.20 -11.77
C MET A 173 -4.33 9.13 -11.57
N ILE A 174 -3.91 8.93 -10.32
CA ILE A 174 -2.86 7.94 -9.98
C ILE A 174 -3.19 6.52 -10.47
N HIS A 175 -4.46 6.12 -10.44
CA HIS A 175 -4.88 4.81 -10.95
C HIS A 175 -4.69 4.69 -12.47
N GLU A 176 -4.88 5.78 -13.22
CA GLU A 176 -4.64 5.80 -14.67
C GLU A 176 -3.14 5.74 -14.97
N LEU A 177 -2.32 6.47 -14.20
CA LEU A 177 -0.86 6.38 -14.29
C LEU A 177 -0.38 4.94 -14.09
N ILE A 178 -0.83 4.26 -13.04
CA ILE A 178 -0.48 2.86 -12.77
C ILE A 178 -0.92 1.96 -13.92
N THR A 179 -2.13 2.18 -14.46
CA THR A 179 -2.64 1.41 -15.60
C THR A 179 -1.76 1.58 -16.84
N MET A 180 -1.33 2.81 -17.15
CA MET A 180 -0.42 3.08 -18.26
C MET A 180 0.96 2.45 -18.06
N LEU A 181 1.49 2.48 -16.84
CA LEU A 181 2.76 1.81 -16.52
C LEU A 181 2.68 0.29 -16.70
N VAL A 182 1.57 -0.35 -16.31
CA VAL A 182 1.33 -1.78 -16.51
C VAL A 182 1.23 -2.11 -18.01
N GLN A 183 0.56 -1.27 -18.80
CA GLN A 183 0.48 -1.45 -20.25
C GLN A 183 1.85 -1.32 -20.91
N TYR A 184 2.66 -0.36 -20.45
CA TYR A 184 4.03 -0.17 -20.92
C TYR A 184 4.91 -1.39 -20.62
N GLU A 185 4.88 -1.92 -19.38
CA GLU A 185 5.57 -3.16 -18.99
C GLU A 185 5.17 -4.33 -19.91
N ALA A 186 3.87 -4.52 -20.16
CA ALA A 186 3.40 -5.58 -21.04
C ALA A 186 3.86 -5.42 -22.51
N ALA A 187 4.04 -4.19 -22.99
CA ALA A 187 4.51 -3.91 -24.35
C ALA A 187 6.02 -4.16 -24.49
N THR A 188 6.82 -3.72 -23.52
CA THR A 188 8.29 -3.87 -23.53
C THR A 188 8.73 -5.32 -23.33
N HIS A 189 8.00 -6.10 -22.53
CA HIS A 189 8.26 -7.54 -22.38
C HIS A 189 7.84 -8.37 -23.60
N LYS A 190 6.90 -7.89 -24.43
CA LYS A 190 6.55 -8.53 -25.71
C LYS A 190 7.53 -8.20 -26.84
N SER A 191 8.27 -7.10 -26.70
CA SER A 191 9.24 -6.63 -27.70
C SER A 191 10.68 -7.06 -27.44
N ALA A 192 10.91 -8.18 -26.75
CA ALA A 192 12.21 -8.86 -26.72
C ALA A 192 12.24 -9.98 -27.79
N PRO A 193 12.42 -9.68 -29.09
CA PRO A 193 12.87 -10.70 -30.03
C PRO A 193 14.34 -11.01 -29.69
N GLY A 194 14.66 -12.30 -29.60
CA GLY A 194 16.02 -12.76 -29.38
C GLY A 194 17.00 -12.07 -30.33
N VAL A 195 18.12 -11.62 -29.77
CA VAL A 195 19.30 -11.20 -30.51
C VAL A 195 19.75 -12.37 -31.37
N LEU A 196 19.29 -12.42 -32.62
CA LEU A 196 19.95 -13.18 -33.66
C LEU A 196 20.90 -12.20 -34.37
N VAL A 197 22.18 -12.38 -34.06
CA VAL A 197 23.30 -11.81 -34.81
C VAL A 197 23.09 -12.18 -36.28
N GLY A 198 22.67 -11.19 -37.08
CA GLY A 198 22.56 -11.32 -38.52
C GLY A 198 23.94 -11.12 -39.12
N ASP A 199 24.69 -12.21 -39.31
CA ASP A 199 25.86 -12.20 -40.19
C ASP A 199 25.39 -11.88 -41.62
N ALA A 200 25.98 -10.82 -42.16
CA ALA A 200 25.82 -10.44 -43.55
C ALA A 200 26.30 -11.58 -44.45
N SER A 201 25.45 -12.02 -45.38
CA SER A 201 25.91 -12.81 -46.54
C SER A 201 25.10 -12.45 -47.76
N THR A 202 25.86 -12.00 -48.75
CA THR A 202 25.48 -11.46 -50.04
C THR A 202 24.85 -12.53 -50.94
N SER A 203 23.96 -12.04 -51.80
CA SER A 203 23.20 -12.76 -52.79
C SER A 203 24.07 -13.50 -53.82
N THR A 204 23.76 -14.77 -54.09
CA THR A 204 23.90 -15.34 -55.44
C THR A 204 22.75 -16.27 -55.78
N VAL A 205 22.15 -16.00 -56.94
CA VAL A 205 21.06 -16.72 -57.58
C VAL A 205 21.60 -18.00 -58.24
N LYS A 206 20.99 -19.17 -58.00
CA LYS A 206 20.95 -20.28 -58.98
C LYS A 206 19.62 -21.03 -58.93
N ALA A 207 19.03 -21.15 -60.11
CA ALA A 207 17.74 -21.79 -60.40
C ALA A 207 17.86 -23.26 -60.83
N LYS A 208 16.68 -23.90 -60.96
CA LYS A 208 16.32 -25.26 -61.49
C LYS A 208 16.33 -26.39 -60.44
N ARG A 209 15.35 -27.31 -60.37
CA ARG A 209 14.28 -27.72 -61.31
C ARG A 209 13.19 -28.53 -60.56
N VAL A 210 11.93 -28.22 -60.87
CA VAL A 210 10.78 -29.11 -61.18
C VAL A 210 10.62 -30.47 -60.44
N GLY A 211 9.51 -30.56 -59.69
CA GLY A 211 8.53 -31.65 -59.79
C GLY A 211 8.64 -32.81 -58.78
N ARG A 212 7.58 -33.02 -57.98
CA ARG A 212 6.55 -34.05 -58.24
C ARG A 212 5.74 -34.37 -56.97
N TRP A 213 4.43 -34.24 -57.14
CA TRP A 213 3.36 -34.74 -56.27
C TRP A 213 3.52 -36.22 -55.92
N LYS A 214 3.30 -36.61 -54.66
CA LYS A 214 2.62 -37.87 -54.32
C LYS A 214 2.04 -37.84 -52.90
N ARG A 215 0.73 -37.68 -52.83
CA ARG A 215 -0.11 -38.27 -51.78
C ARG A 215 -0.18 -39.77 -52.02
N LYS A 216 -0.12 -40.59 -50.96
CA LYS A 216 -0.92 -41.81 -50.90
C LYS A 216 -1.40 -42.05 -49.46
N LYS A 217 -2.66 -42.44 -49.41
CA LYS A 217 -3.58 -42.54 -48.28
C LYS A 217 -3.94 -44.01 -48.11
N GLY A 218 -4.25 -44.39 -46.87
CA GLY A 218 -5.11 -45.56 -46.55
C GLY A 218 -4.32 -46.81 -46.15
N LYS A 219 -4.83 -47.68 -45.29
CA LYS A 219 -6.13 -47.85 -44.61
C LYS A 219 -5.79 -48.74 -43.40
N GLY A 220 -6.35 -48.53 -42.22
CA GLY A 220 -7.64 -49.11 -41.80
C GLY A 220 -7.46 -49.63 -40.37
N LYS A 221 -8.35 -49.24 -39.44
CA LYS A 221 -9.48 -50.07 -38.91
C LYS A 221 -8.98 -51.00 -37.77
N VAL A 222 -9.54 -51.15 -36.55
CA VAL A 222 -10.81 -50.81 -35.85
C VAL A 222 -10.48 -50.95 -34.34
N VAL A 223 -10.78 -49.95 -33.49
CA VAL A 223 -11.78 -49.90 -32.39
C VAL A 223 -11.83 -51.09 -31.40
N ALA A 224 -11.63 -50.79 -30.11
CA ALA A 224 -12.54 -51.10 -28.98
C ALA A 224 -12.06 -50.31 -27.72
N THR A 225 -12.80 -49.33 -27.18
CA THR A 225 -13.75 -49.41 -26.02
C THR A 225 -13.14 -50.12 -24.80
N THR A 226 -13.05 -49.58 -23.58
CA THR A 226 -14.07 -49.02 -22.64
C THR A 226 -13.33 -48.51 -21.39
N SER A 227 -13.60 -47.29 -20.90
CA SER A 227 -14.32 -46.95 -19.64
C SER A 227 -13.76 -47.47 -18.30
N SER A 228 -13.48 -46.52 -17.41
CA SER A 228 -13.84 -46.47 -15.97
C SER A 228 -12.92 -47.01 -14.87
N THR A 229 -12.81 -46.15 -13.85
CA THR A 229 -12.78 -46.36 -12.38
C THR A 229 -11.51 -46.82 -11.66
N GLU A 230 -11.04 -45.89 -10.81
CA GLU A 230 -10.72 -45.98 -9.37
C GLU A 230 -9.94 -47.17 -8.80
N GLY A 231 -8.93 -46.85 -7.97
CA GLY A 231 -8.39 -47.77 -6.98
C GLY A 231 -7.02 -47.35 -6.44
N SER A 232 -7.00 -46.58 -5.35
CA SER A 232 -5.86 -46.56 -4.41
C SER A 232 -5.62 -47.99 -3.87
N PRO A 233 -4.39 -48.33 -3.42
CA PRO A 233 -4.21 -48.34 -1.97
C PRO A 233 -2.80 -47.96 -1.46
N THR A 234 -2.82 -47.28 -0.30
CA THR A 234 -1.96 -47.46 0.88
C THR A 234 -0.43 -47.33 0.77
N ALA A 235 0.07 -46.39 1.58
CA ALA A 235 1.44 -46.29 2.07
C ALA A 235 1.92 -47.55 2.83
N PRO A 236 3.25 -47.71 2.98
CA PRO A 236 3.78 -47.59 4.34
C PRO A 236 4.99 -46.65 4.45
N LYS A 237 5.07 -46.03 5.63
CA LYS A 237 6.19 -45.23 6.14
C LYS A 237 7.51 -46.02 6.13
N GLY A 238 8.59 -45.37 5.66
CA GLY A 238 9.97 -45.76 5.94
C GLY A 238 10.90 -44.55 5.87
N LYS A 239 11.51 -44.19 7.01
CA LYS A 239 12.45 -43.08 7.18
C LYS A 239 13.73 -43.27 6.33
N GLY A 240 14.24 -42.19 5.73
CA GLY A 240 15.61 -42.17 5.19
C GLY A 240 16.00 -40.79 4.65
N ARG A 241 16.80 -40.05 5.43
CA ARG A 241 17.47 -38.81 5.01
C ARG A 241 18.43 -39.12 3.85
N GLY A 242 18.28 -38.43 2.71
CA GLY A 242 19.15 -38.56 1.55
C GLY A 242 19.35 -37.22 0.83
N LYS A 243 20.61 -36.87 0.61
CA LYS A 243 21.17 -35.62 0.07
C LYS A 243 20.58 -35.19 -1.28
N VAL A 244 20.32 -33.88 -1.43
CA VAL A 244 20.17 -33.23 -2.74
C VAL A 244 21.51 -32.60 -3.14
N GLY A 245 21.94 -32.89 -4.37
CA GLY A 245 23.22 -32.50 -4.93
C GLY A 245 23.41 -31.00 -5.08
N GLY A 246 24.62 -30.54 -4.76
CA GLY A 246 25.08 -29.18 -5.01
C GLY A 246 26.06 -29.17 -6.18
N SER A 247 25.79 -28.29 -7.14
CA SER A 247 26.69 -27.87 -8.21
C SER A 247 28.06 -27.47 -7.64
N GLN A 248 29.13 -28.03 -8.20
CA GLN A 248 30.51 -27.86 -7.74
C GLN A 248 31.04 -26.47 -8.13
N ARG A 249 30.90 -25.50 -7.21
CA ARG A 249 31.53 -24.18 -7.32
C ARG A 249 32.99 -24.28 -6.85
N SER A 250 33.94 -23.70 -7.59
CA SER A 250 35.37 -23.78 -7.25
C SER A 250 35.68 -22.95 -5.99
N LYS A 251 36.31 -23.59 -4.98
CA LYS A 251 36.64 -22.97 -3.68
C LYS A 251 37.96 -22.18 -3.68
N ALA A 252 38.64 -22.10 -4.83
CA ALA A 252 40.02 -21.62 -4.94
C ALA A 252 40.21 -20.17 -4.46
N ASN A 253 39.16 -19.34 -4.53
CA ASN A 253 39.23 -17.92 -4.16
C ASN A 253 38.41 -17.55 -2.91
N ASP A 254 37.71 -18.51 -2.29
CA ASP A 254 36.96 -18.26 -1.06
C ASP A 254 37.91 -18.24 0.15
N VAL A 255 37.77 -17.22 1.00
CA VAL A 255 38.55 -17.04 2.24
C VAL A 255 37.80 -17.68 3.42
N CYS A 256 38.46 -18.57 4.16
CA CYS A 256 37.89 -19.21 5.34
C CYS A 256 37.68 -18.20 6.47
N MET A 257 36.46 -18.08 6.98
CA MET A 257 36.14 -17.13 8.07
C MET A 257 36.62 -17.56 9.47
N HIS A 258 37.41 -18.64 9.58
CA HIS A 258 38.00 -19.09 10.84
C HIS A 258 39.50 -18.86 10.91
N CYS A 259 40.25 -19.29 9.88
CA CYS A 259 41.71 -19.11 9.80
C CYS A 259 42.17 -18.05 8.78
N GLN A 260 41.24 -17.47 8.02
CA GLN A 260 41.51 -16.49 6.96
C GLN A 260 42.37 -17.01 5.79
N GLU A 261 42.58 -18.32 5.68
CA GLU A 261 43.23 -18.94 4.52
C GLU A 261 42.25 -19.22 3.38
N LYS A 262 42.74 -19.21 2.14
CA LYS A 262 41.93 -19.49 0.94
C LYS A 262 41.82 -20.99 0.67
N GLY A 263 40.80 -21.40 -0.06
CA GLY A 263 40.71 -22.75 -0.65
C GLY A 263 39.80 -23.73 0.08
N HIS A 264 39.25 -23.36 1.26
CA HIS A 264 38.34 -24.21 2.02
C HIS A 264 37.28 -23.38 2.75
N TRP A 265 36.16 -24.03 3.13
CA TRP A 265 35.11 -23.40 3.92
C TRP A 265 35.34 -23.65 5.41
N LYS A 266 34.73 -22.85 6.29
CA LYS A 266 34.85 -23.00 7.76
C LYS A 266 34.61 -24.42 8.29
N ARG A 267 33.81 -25.24 7.59
CA ARG A 267 33.52 -26.64 7.97
C ARG A 267 34.63 -27.63 7.63
N GLU A 268 35.62 -27.20 6.86
CA GLU A 268 36.73 -28.00 6.32
C GLU A 268 38.10 -27.43 6.76
N CYS A 269 38.12 -26.59 7.82
CA CYS A 269 39.35 -26.02 8.39
C CYS A 269 40.15 -27.13 9.11
N PRO A 270 41.44 -27.33 8.78
CA PRO A 270 42.32 -28.29 9.46
C PRO A 270 42.50 -28.01 10.96
#